data_AF-F3GM51-F1
#
_entry.id   AF-F3GM51-F1
#
_cell.length_a   1.000
_cell.length_b   1.000
_cell.length_c   1.000
_cell.angle_alpha   90.00
_cell.angle_beta   90.00
_cell.angle_gamma   90.00
#
_symmetry.space_group_name_H-M   'P 1'
#
loop_
_entity.id
_entity.type
_entity.pdbx_description
1 polymer ?
#
loop_
_entity_poly.entity_id
_entity_poly.type
_entity_poly.pdbx_seq_one_letter_code
_entity_poly.pdbx_strand_id
1 'polypeptide(L)' 'MILRHETLRTTFPSVNGVACQQVSEQSGLRVQWQDYSALPAEARQQRIQALADSEAHQPFDLETGPLLRACLVRSSDLE' A
#
# COMPACT_ATOMS: atom_id res chain seq x y z
N MET A 1 7.57 13.02 -2.69
CA MET A 1 6.51 13.01 -1.65
C MET A 1 6.94 12.16 -0.45
N ILE A 2 7.05 10.83 -0.56
CA ILE A 2 7.27 9.93 0.61
C ILE A 2 8.54 10.22 1.41
N LEU A 3 9.71 10.38 0.77
CA LEU A 3 10.96 10.65 1.50
C LEU A 3 10.92 11.96 2.28
N ARG A 4 10.18 12.97 1.80
CA ARG A 4 9.99 14.25 2.47
C ARG A 4 9.07 14.17 3.69
N HIS A 5 8.18 13.19 3.76
CA HIS A 5 7.16 13.10 4.82
C HIS A 5 7.46 11.95 5.76
N GLU A 6 7.93 12.27 6.97
CA GLU A 6 8.29 11.30 8.00
C GLU A 6 7.13 10.40 8.40
N THR A 7 5.91 10.96 8.52
CA THR A 7 4.70 10.21 8.87
C THR A 7 4.45 9.00 7.96
N LEU A 8 4.84 9.08 6.68
CA LEU A 8 4.67 7.97 5.72
C LEU A 8 5.74 6.87 5.86
N ARG A 9 6.71 7.05 6.76
CA ARG A 9 7.84 6.15 7.04
C ARG A 9 7.95 5.80 8.53
N THR A 10 6.94 6.15 9.32
CA THR A 10 6.91 5.88 10.77
C THR A 10 6.38 4.47 11.03
N THR A 11 7.03 3.77 11.96
CA THR A 11 6.61 2.50 12.58
C THR A 11 6.52 2.69 14.09
N PHE A 12 5.94 1.72 14.80
CA PHE A 12 5.66 1.76 16.23
C PHE A 12 6.16 0.49 16.96
N PRO A 13 7.47 0.17 16.92
CA PRO A 13 8.00 -0.96 17.68
C PRO A 13 7.78 -0.77 19.19
N SER A 14 7.57 -1.89 19.89
CA SER A 14 7.50 -1.91 21.35
C SER A 14 8.91 -1.95 21.95
N VAL A 15 9.25 -0.96 22.77
CA VAL A 15 10.50 -0.91 23.52
C VAL A 15 10.14 -1.00 25.01
N ASN A 16 10.55 -2.10 25.65
CA ASN A 16 10.20 -2.39 27.05
C ASN A 16 8.69 -2.36 27.34
N GLY A 17 7.88 -2.83 26.38
CA GLY A 17 6.42 -2.87 26.52
C GLY A 17 5.70 -1.55 26.20
N VAL A 18 6.43 -0.52 25.75
CA VAL A 18 5.87 0.78 25.39
C VAL A 18 6.06 1.03 23.90
N ALA A 19 4.98 1.32 23.18
CA ALA A 19 5.04 1.66 21.75
C ALA A 19 5.78 3.00 21.55
N CYS A 20 6.80 2.97 20.69
CA CYS A 20 7.65 4.13 20.40
C CYS A 20 7.62 4.43 18.89
N GLN A 21 7.56 5.72 18.52
CA GLN A 21 7.61 6.11 17.11
C GLN A 21 9.05 5.99 16.57
N GLN A 22 9.20 5.27 15.45
CA GLN A 22 10.46 5.13 14.75
C GLN A 22 10.30 5.54 13.28
N VAL A 23 11.03 6.58 12.87
CA VAL A 23 11.04 7.09 11.49
C VAL A 23 12.19 6.44 10.73
N SER A 24 11.90 5.67 9.68
CA SER A 24 12.92 5.04 8.85
C SER A 24 13.43 5.97 7.76
N GLU A 25 14.75 6.10 7.55
CA GLU A 25 15.34 6.97 6.49
C GLU A 25 14.85 6.62 5.08
N GLN A 26 14.54 5.35 4.84
CA GLN A 26 13.95 4.85 3.60
C GLN A 26 12.50 4.41 3.84
N SER A 27 11.65 4.49 2.82
CA SER A 27 10.24 4.11 2.99
C SER A 27 9.97 2.61 2.97
N GLY A 28 10.80 1.82 2.29
CA GLY A 28 10.53 0.40 2.03
C GLY A 28 9.27 0.14 1.19
N LEU A 29 8.54 1.18 0.76
CA LEU A 29 7.31 1.08 -0.02
C LEU A 29 7.61 0.42 -1.37
N ARG A 30 6.89 -0.66 -1.67
CA ARG A 30 6.84 -1.26 -3.00
C ARG A 30 5.49 -0.95 -3.63
N VAL A 31 5.50 -0.34 -4.82
CA VAL A 31 4.28 -0.15 -5.60
C VAL A 31 4.02 -1.45 -6.34
N GLN A 32 2.89 -2.10 -6.02
CA GLN A 32 2.45 -3.27 -6.76
C GLN A 32 1.88 -2.82 -8.11
N TRP A 33 2.10 -3.62 -9.16
CA TRP A 33 1.53 -3.36 -10.48
C TRP A 33 0.61 -4.52 -10.85
N GLN A 34 -0.62 -4.20 -11.25
CA GLN A 34 -1.58 -5.16 -11.79
C GLN A 34 -2.09 -4.70 -13.14
N ASP A 35 -2.16 -5.64 -14.09
CA ASP A 35 -2.70 -5.38 -15.41
C ASP A 35 -4.06 -6.06 -15.58
N TYR A 36 -5.11 -5.24 -15.64
CA TYR A 36 -6.49 -5.65 -15.88
C TYR A 36 -7.00 -5.19 -17.25
N SER A 37 -6.10 -4.73 -18.13
CA SER A 37 -6.46 -4.24 -19.47
C SER A 37 -7.07 -5.34 -20.35
N ALA A 38 -6.66 -6.59 -20.15
CA ALA A 38 -7.18 -7.76 -20.86
C ALA A 38 -8.53 -8.28 -20.34
N LEU A 39 -9.06 -7.74 -19.24
CA LEU A 39 -10.35 -8.16 -18.71
C LEU A 39 -11.50 -7.54 -19.52
N PRO A 40 -12.63 -8.26 -19.70
CA PRO A 40 -13.86 -7.67 -20.21
C PRO A 40 -14.25 -6.44 -19.40
N ALA A 41 -14.79 -5.40 -20.07
CA ALA A 41 -15.11 -4.14 -19.43
C ALA A 41 -16.04 -4.30 -18.20
N GLU A 42 -17.01 -5.20 -18.30
CA GLU A 42 -17.98 -5.52 -17.24
C GLU A 42 -17.30 -6.15 -16.00
N ALA A 43 -16.30 -7.01 -16.20
CA ALA A 43 -15.59 -7.69 -15.11
C ALA A 43 -14.48 -6.84 -14.48
N ARG A 44 -13.92 -5.90 -15.24
CA ARG A 44 -12.79 -5.06 -14.84
C ARG A 44 -13.10 -4.20 -13.62
N GLN A 45 -14.23 -3.48 -13.61
CA GLN A 45 -14.58 -2.62 -12.49
C GLN A 45 -14.78 -3.42 -11.19
N GLN A 46 -15.46 -4.56 -11.29
CA GLN A 46 -15.64 -5.46 -10.15
C GLN A 46 -14.31 -5.97 -9.61
N ARG A 47 -13.35 -6.29 -10.48
CA ARG A 47 -12.02 -6.75 -10.06
C ARG A 47 -11.19 -5.65 -9.39
N ILE A 48 -11.28 -4.42 -9.88
CA ILE A 48 -10.65 -3.25 -9.25
C ILE A 48 -11.22 -3.03 -7.85
N GLN A 49 -12.55 -3.06 -7.71
CA GLN A 49 -13.20 -2.90 -6.41
C GLN A 49 -12.79 -4.00 -5.43
N ALA A 50 -12.83 -5.26 -5.87
CA ALA A 50 -12.42 -6.38 -5.03
C ALA A 50 -10.95 -6.30 -4.58
N LEU A 51 -10.06 -5.77 -5.44
CA LEU A 51 -8.67 -5.50 -5.07
C LEU A 51 -8.58 -4.40 -4.01
N ALA A 52 -9.28 -3.27 -4.22
CA ALA A 52 -9.28 -2.17 -3.28
C ALA A 52 -9.81 -2.61 -1.90
N ASP A 53 -10.90 -3.38 -1.88
CA ASP A 53 -11.49 -3.92 -0.65
C ASP A 53 -10.50 -4.87 0.05
N SER A 54 -9.85 -5.77 -0.68
CA SER A 54 -8.84 -6.68 -0.13
C SER A 54 -7.66 -5.93 0.49
N GLU A 55 -7.14 -4.90 -0.19
CA GLU A 55 -6.03 -4.10 0.31
C GLU A 55 -6.42 -3.30 1.56
N ALA A 56 -7.64 -2.74 1.59
CA ALA A 56 -8.16 -1.97 2.72
C ALA A 56 -8.35 -2.82 3.98
N HIS A 57 -8.76 -4.08 3.83
CA HIS A 57 -8.98 -4.99 4.96
C HIS A 57 -7.73 -5.73 5.42
N GLN A 58 -6.66 -5.73 4.63
CA GLN A 58 -5.41 -6.34 5.06
C GLN A 58 -4.79 -5.48 6.18
N PRO A 59 -4.47 -6.05 7.35
CA PRO A 59 -3.89 -5.32 8.47
C PRO A 59 -2.44 -4.89 8.16
N PHE A 60 -1.99 -3.85 8.85
CA PHE A 60 -0.59 -3.46 8.87
C PHE A 60 0.12 -4.05 10.09
N ASP A 61 1.37 -4.47 9.89
CA ASP A 61 2.29 -4.71 11.00
C ASP A 61 2.87 -3.36 11.45
N LEU A 62 2.43 -2.89 12.62
CA LEU A 62 2.86 -1.61 13.17
C LEU A 62 4.33 -1.61 13.61
N GLU A 63 4.92 -2.75 13.94
CA GLU A 63 6.29 -2.83 14.44
C GLU A 63 7.31 -2.70 13.31
N THR A 64 7.05 -3.35 12.16
CA THR A 64 8.03 -3.41 11.06
C THR A 64 7.64 -2.57 9.85
N GLY A 65 6.34 -2.30 9.65
CA GLY A 65 5.84 -1.61 8.46
C GLY A 65 6.14 -2.36 7.15
N PRO A 66 6.06 -1.65 5.99
CA PRO A 66 5.68 -0.25 5.83
C PRO A 66 4.19 0.00 6.10
N LEU A 67 3.84 1.17 6.68
CA LEU A 67 2.46 1.56 7.01
C LEU A 67 1.73 2.33 5.90
N LEU A 68 2.33 2.33 4.72
CA LEU A 68 1.73 2.80 3.47
C LEU A 68 1.83 1.66 2.47
N ARG A 69 0.74 1.43 1.73
CA ARG A 69 0.69 0.50 0.59
C ARG A 69 0.17 1.24 -0.63
N ALA A 70 0.67 0.85 -1.80
CA ALA A 70 0.25 1.41 -3.07
C ALA A 70 0.20 0.30 -4.11
N CYS A 71 -0.88 0.28 -4.88
CA CYS A 71 -1.04 -0.58 -6.05
C CYS A 71 -1.45 0.30 -7.23
N LEU A 72 -0.81 0.08 -8.36
CA LEU A 72 -1.15 0.71 -9.62
C LEU A 72 -1.81 -0.33 -10.51
N VAL A 73 -3.01 0.00 -10.99
CA VAL A 73 -3.80 -0.89 -11.83
C VAL A 73 -3.92 -0.28 -13.22
N ARG A 74 -3.45 -1.00 -14.23
CA ARG A 74 -3.75 -0.68 -15.62
C ARG A 74 -5.15 -1.18 -15.93
N SER A 75 -6.10 -0.25 -16.07
CA SER A 75 -7.48 -0.56 -16.41
C SER A 75 -7.69 -0.68 -17.92
N SER A 76 -7.05 0.16 -18.72
CA SER A 76 -7.06 0.08 -20.19
C SER A 76 -5.73 0.57 -20.74
N ASP A 77 -5.48 0.33 -22.02
CA ASP A 77 -4.52 1.17 -22.74
C ASP A 77 -5.12 2.58 -22.91
N LEU A 78 -4.27 3.60 -22.78
CA LEU A 78 -4.56 4.90 -23.37
C LEU A 78 -4.30 4.72 -24.87
N GLU A 79 -5.33 4.84 -25.70
CA GLU A 79 -5.11 5.22 -27.10
C GLU A 79 -4.74 6.71 -27.18
#